data_AF-V7AXU7-F1
#
_entry.id   AF-V7AXU7-F1
#
_cell.length_a   1.000
_cell.length_b   1.000
_cell.length_c   1.000
_cell.angle_alpha   90.00
_cell.angle_beta   90.00
_cell.angle_gamma   90.00
#
_symmetry.space_group_name_H-M   'P 1'
#
loop_
_entity.id
_entity.type
_entity.pdbx_description
1 polymer ?
#
loop_
_entity_poly.entity_id
_entity_poly.type
_entity_poly.pdbx_seq_one_letter_code
_entity_poly.pdbx_strand_id
1 'polypeptide(L)'
;VIMNDETVHQLCKQAVAQAQAGADVVSPSDMMDGRVGALRAALDAEGFQHVSIMSYTAKYASSFYGPFREALDSNPRFGDKKTYQMNPANYREALTEMREDESEGADILLVKPGLPYLDIIRLLRDNSPLPIAAYQVSGEYAMIKAAGALKMIDEEKVMMESLMCLRRAGADIILTYSALQAARCLCGEKR
;
A
#
# COMPACT_ATOMS: atom_id res chain seq x y z
N VAL A 1 -20.05 9.84 8.96
CA VAL A 1 -19.97 8.40 8.60
C VAL A 1 -19.79 8.34 7.10
N ILE A 2 -18.85 7.53 6.62
CA ILE A 2 -18.67 7.28 5.17
C ILE A 2 -19.63 6.14 4.80
N MET A 3 -20.33 6.26 3.67
CA MET A 3 -21.29 5.25 3.23
C MET A 3 -20.55 4.15 2.46
N ASN A 4 -20.45 2.97 3.05
CA ASN A 4 -19.61 1.87 2.54
C ASN A 4 -20.07 1.41 1.16
N ASP A 5 -21.30 0.93 1.06
CA ASP A 5 -21.81 0.22 -0.12
C ASP A 5 -21.90 1.15 -1.35
N GLU A 6 -22.35 2.39 -1.15
CA GLU A 6 -22.36 3.40 -2.21
C GLU A 6 -20.95 3.77 -2.68
N THR A 7 -19.97 3.73 -1.78
CA THR A 7 -18.55 3.95 -2.14
C THR A 7 -18.04 2.78 -2.96
N VAL A 8 -18.28 1.54 -2.52
CA VAL A 8 -17.90 0.32 -3.26
C VAL A 8 -18.48 0.33 -4.66
N HIS A 9 -19.74 0.74 -4.84
CA HIS A 9 -20.34 0.88 -6.18
C HIS A 9 -19.57 1.85 -7.09
N GLN A 10 -19.06 2.97 -6.58
CA GLN A 10 -18.25 3.88 -7.39
C GLN A 10 -16.85 3.32 -7.64
N LEU A 11 -16.26 2.62 -6.68
CA LEU A 11 -14.95 1.98 -6.84
C LEU A 11 -14.96 0.91 -7.94
N CYS A 12 -16.04 0.14 -8.07
CA CYS A 12 -16.22 -0.82 -9.17
C CYS A 12 -16.16 -0.12 -10.54
N LYS A 13 -16.88 1.01 -10.70
CA LYS A 13 -16.84 1.79 -11.95
C LYS A 13 -15.45 2.34 -12.23
N GLN A 14 -14.74 2.79 -11.19
CA GLN A 14 -13.36 3.27 -11.32
C GLN A 14 -12.41 2.15 -11.77
N ALA A 15 -12.50 0.97 -11.18
CA ALA A 15 -11.66 -0.17 -11.53
C ALA A 15 -11.89 -0.62 -12.97
N VAL A 16 -13.16 -0.74 -13.41
CA VAL A 16 -13.50 -1.07 -14.80
C VAL A 16 -12.98 0.01 -15.77
N ALA A 17 -13.15 1.30 -15.45
CA ALA A 17 -12.63 2.37 -16.28
C ALA A 17 -11.09 2.34 -16.41
N GLN A 18 -10.38 2.02 -15.33
CA GLN A 18 -8.92 1.84 -15.34
C GLN A 18 -8.51 0.63 -16.18
N ALA A 19 -9.23 -0.49 -16.06
CA ALA A 19 -8.99 -1.69 -16.86
C ALA A 19 -9.23 -1.45 -18.37
N GLN A 20 -10.32 -0.76 -18.72
CA GLN A 20 -10.61 -0.33 -20.10
C GLN A 20 -9.52 0.59 -20.67
N ALA A 21 -8.87 1.39 -19.82
CA ALA A 21 -7.75 2.24 -20.18
C ALA A 21 -6.41 1.47 -20.31
N GLY A 22 -6.37 0.17 -20.00
CA GLY A 22 -5.20 -0.69 -20.14
C GLY A 22 -4.38 -0.87 -18.86
N ALA A 23 -4.98 -0.68 -17.67
CA ALA A 23 -4.29 -1.00 -16.41
C ALA A 23 -4.14 -2.52 -16.21
N ASP A 24 -2.91 -3.00 -16.03
CA ASP A 24 -2.64 -4.40 -15.69
C ASP A 24 -3.00 -4.75 -14.24
N VAL A 25 -2.92 -3.75 -13.35
CA VAL A 25 -3.18 -3.91 -11.92
C VAL A 25 -4.02 -2.73 -11.43
N VAL A 26 -5.13 -3.02 -10.75
CA VAL A 26 -5.88 -2.04 -9.95
C VAL A 26 -5.51 -2.19 -8.48
N SER A 27 -5.50 -1.10 -7.72
CA SER A 27 -5.03 -1.13 -6.33
C SER A 27 -5.96 -0.34 -5.41
N PRO A 28 -7.09 -0.94 -4.97
CA PRO A 28 -8.06 -0.27 -4.10
C PRO A 28 -7.39 0.09 -2.78
N SER A 29 -7.42 1.38 -2.42
CA SER A 29 -6.76 1.92 -1.23
C SER A 29 -7.73 2.58 -0.24
N ASP A 30 -9.02 2.37 -0.48
CA ASP A 30 -10.15 2.98 0.22
C ASP A 30 -10.39 2.39 1.63
N MET A 31 -10.11 1.09 1.84
CA MET A 31 -10.45 0.32 3.06
C MET A 31 -11.96 0.22 3.32
N MET A 32 -12.77 0.07 2.27
CA MET A 32 -14.20 -0.23 2.40
C MET A 32 -14.42 -1.75 2.52
N ASP A 33 -15.38 -2.15 3.32
CA ASP A 33 -15.68 -3.57 3.55
C ASP A 33 -16.23 -4.19 2.24
N GLY A 34 -15.75 -5.38 1.87
CA GLY A 34 -16.22 -6.12 0.69
C GLY A 34 -15.77 -5.58 -0.68
N ARG A 35 -14.91 -4.54 -0.72
CA ARG A 35 -14.52 -3.91 -2.00
C ARG A 35 -13.79 -4.86 -2.95
N VAL A 36 -12.98 -5.80 -2.44
CA VAL A 36 -12.15 -6.65 -3.31
C VAL A 36 -13.06 -7.55 -4.14
N GLY A 37 -14.03 -8.19 -3.49
CA GLY A 37 -14.95 -9.11 -4.16
C GLY A 37 -15.86 -8.38 -5.13
N ALA A 38 -16.32 -7.19 -4.76
CA ALA A 38 -17.12 -6.33 -5.64
C ALA A 38 -16.34 -5.87 -6.88
N LEU A 39 -15.07 -5.46 -6.71
CA LEU A 39 -14.20 -5.08 -7.83
C LEU A 39 -13.92 -6.28 -8.74
N ARG A 40 -13.61 -7.44 -8.16
CA ARG A 40 -13.35 -8.68 -8.92
C ARG A 40 -14.55 -9.05 -9.78
N ALA A 41 -15.75 -9.07 -9.19
CA ALA A 41 -16.98 -9.36 -9.91
C ALA A 41 -17.26 -8.34 -11.04
N ALA A 42 -17.03 -7.04 -10.79
CA ALA A 42 -17.22 -6.00 -11.79
C ALA A 42 -16.23 -6.11 -12.97
N LEU A 43 -14.95 -6.37 -12.68
CA LEU A 43 -13.94 -6.60 -13.71
C LEU A 43 -14.25 -7.84 -14.54
N ASP A 44 -14.66 -8.93 -13.89
CA ASP A 44 -14.97 -10.19 -14.58
C ASP A 44 -16.19 -10.08 -15.48
N ALA A 45 -17.23 -9.36 -15.04
CA ALA A 45 -18.42 -9.08 -15.84
C ALA A 45 -18.12 -8.34 -17.14
N GLU A 46 -17.05 -7.54 -17.15
CA GLU A 46 -16.59 -6.75 -18.30
C GLU A 46 -15.45 -7.43 -19.09
N GLY A 47 -15.07 -8.67 -18.74
CA GLY A 47 -14.04 -9.43 -19.45
C GLY A 47 -12.60 -9.10 -19.06
N PHE A 48 -12.39 -8.49 -17.89
CA PHE A 48 -11.08 -8.10 -17.36
C PHE A 48 -10.53 -9.09 -16.31
N GLN A 49 -10.71 -10.39 -16.51
CA GLN A 49 -10.18 -11.43 -15.61
C GLN A 49 -8.65 -11.41 -15.48
N HIS A 50 -7.96 -10.86 -16.47
CA HIS A 50 -6.50 -10.75 -16.52
C HIS A 50 -5.95 -9.58 -15.67
N VAL A 51 -6.80 -8.62 -15.29
CA VAL A 51 -6.38 -7.46 -14.49
C VAL A 51 -6.28 -7.88 -13.03
N SER A 52 -5.09 -7.72 -12.45
CA SER A 52 -4.84 -8.11 -11.06
C SER A 52 -5.35 -7.07 -10.06
N ILE A 53 -5.67 -7.51 -8.85
CA ILE A 53 -6.04 -6.67 -7.72
C ILE A 53 -4.92 -6.70 -6.67
N MET A 54 -4.21 -5.58 -6.53
CA MET A 54 -3.29 -5.35 -5.42
C MET A 54 -4.01 -4.61 -4.30
N SER A 55 -4.57 -5.37 -3.37
CA SER A 55 -5.38 -4.82 -2.29
C SER A 55 -4.52 -4.14 -1.23
N TYR A 56 -4.92 -2.94 -0.79
CA TYR A 56 -4.33 -2.29 0.40
C TYR A 56 -4.88 -2.93 1.68
N THR A 57 -4.65 -4.23 1.85
CA THR A 57 -5.17 -5.08 2.92
C THR A 57 -4.93 -4.53 4.31
N ALA A 58 -3.70 -4.12 4.61
CA ALA A 58 -3.37 -3.59 5.94
C ALA A 58 -2.96 -2.11 5.82
N LYS A 59 -3.95 -1.23 5.68
CA LYS A 59 -3.73 0.22 5.61
C LYS A 59 -4.12 0.92 6.91
N TYR A 60 -3.11 1.36 7.63
CA TYR A 60 -3.27 1.99 8.95
C TYR A 60 -3.57 3.48 8.89
N ALA A 61 -4.28 3.98 9.90
CA ALA A 61 -4.56 5.39 10.16
C ALA A 61 -3.30 6.12 10.67
N SER A 62 -2.31 6.25 9.79
CA SER A 62 -0.96 6.66 10.13
C SER A 62 -0.70 8.17 9.94
N SER A 63 0.18 8.71 10.79
CA SER A 63 0.69 10.09 10.69
C SER A 63 1.82 10.26 9.67
N PHE A 64 2.36 9.16 9.11
CA PHE A 64 3.44 9.21 8.11
C PHE A 64 2.97 9.66 6.71
N TYR A 65 1.69 10.01 6.54
CA TYR A 65 1.11 10.40 5.24
C TYR A 65 1.19 11.89 4.92
N GLY A 66 1.73 12.73 5.81
CA GLY A 66 1.76 14.20 5.66
C GLY A 66 2.22 14.66 4.28
N PRO A 67 3.45 14.31 3.84
CA PRO A 67 3.97 14.82 2.57
C PRO A 67 3.18 14.33 1.34
N PHE A 68 2.58 13.13 1.38
CA PHE A 68 1.68 12.66 0.32
C PHE A 68 0.40 13.49 0.23
N ARG A 69 -0.16 13.90 1.38
CA ARG A 69 -1.38 14.72 1.39
C ARG A 69 -1.12 16.10 0.81
N GLU A 70 0.04 16.68 1.10
CA GLU A 70 0.48 17.94 0.48
C GLU A 70 0.68 17.79 -1.03
N ALA A 71 1.35 16.73 -1.48
CA ALA A 71 1.62 16.50 -2.91
C ALA A 71 0.37 16.36 -3.78
N LEU A 72 -0.74 15.86 -3.22
CA LEU A 72 -2.00 15.64 -3.95
C LEU A 72 -3.13 16.61 -3.55
N ASP A 73 -2.85 17.58 -2.67
CA ASP A 73 -3.88 18.41 -2.02
C ASP A 73 -5.07 17.57 -1.50
N SER A 74 -4.75 16.44 -0.86
CA SER A 74 -5.71 15.37 -0.50
C SER A 74 -5.99 15.30 1.00
N ASN A 75 -5.73 16.39 1.72
CA ASN A 75 -6.09 16.49 3.12
C ASN A 75 -7.62 16.33 3.28
N PRO A 76 -8.09 15.57 4.29
CA PRO A 76 -9.51 15.51 4.60
C PRO A 76 -10.04 16.93 4.82
N ARG A 77 -11.03 17.34 4.04
CA ARG A 77 -11.68 18.66 4.21
C ARG A 77 -12.42 18.75 5.54
N PHE A 78 -12.93 17.62 6.03
CA PHE A 78 -13.59 17.47 7.32
C PHE A 78 -13.28 16.08 7.92
N GLY A 79 -13.14 16.02 9.25
CA GLY A 79 -12.94 14.77 9.99
C GLY A 79 -11.56 14.13 9.82
N ASP A 80 -11.47 12.84 10.14
CA ASP A 80 -10.28 12.03 9.94
C ASP A 80 -10.60 10.71 9.22
N LYS A 81 -9.57 9.88 9.00
CA LYS A 81 -9.68 8.60 8.27
C LYS A 81 -9.79 7.38 9.19
N LYS A 82 -9.97 7.58 10.51
CA LYS A 82 -9.90 6.51 11.51
C LYS A 82 -11.12 5.58 11.53
N THR A 83 -12.20 5.96 10.84
CA THR A 83 -13.41 5.13 10.76
C THR A 83 -13.35 4.05 9.67
N TYR A 84 -12.22 3.95 8.95
CA TYR A 84 -12.01 2.97 7.88
C TYR A 84 -10.54 2.54 7.74
N GLN A 85 -9.58 3.42 8.05
CA GLN A 85 -8.19 2.99 8.18
C GLN A 85 -7.96 2.34 9.55
N MET A 86 -7.20 1.25 9.57
CA MET A 86 -6.98 0.45 10.76
C MET A 86 -6.28 1.24 11.86
N ASN A 87 -6.57 0.91 13.11
CA ASN A 87 -5.87 1.49 14.26
C ASN A 87 -4.43 0.96 14.32
N PRO A 88 -3.39 1.83 14.34
CA PRO A 88 -1.98 1.43 14.46
C PRO A 88 -1.65 0.48 15.63
N ALA A 89 -2.48 0.45 16.68
CA ALA A 89 -2.29 -0.44 17.82
C ALA A 89 -2.71 -1.90 17.57
N ASN A 90 -3.40 -2.19 16.46
CA ASN A 90 -4.05 -3.47 16.21
C ASN A 90 -3.28 -4.31 15.18
N TYR A 91 -2.52 -5.30 15.64
CA TYR A 91 -1.88 -6.25 14.72
C TYR A 91 -2.80 -7.41 14.31
N ARG A 92 -3.68 -7.88 15.21
CA ARG A 92 -4.56 -9.04 14.96
C ARG A 92 -5.64 -8.76 13.91
N GLU A 93 -6.06 -7.50 13.80
CA GLU A 93 -7.03 -7.03 12.81
C GLU A 93 -6.51 -7.29 11.38
N ALA A 94 -5.20 -7.14 11.16
CA ALA A 94 -4.58 -7.39 9.85
C ALA A 94 -4.78 -8.82 9.33
N LEU A 95 -4.87 -9.82 10.22
CA LEU A 95 -5.17 -11.20 9.83
C LEU A 95 -6.64 -11.39 9.40
N THR A 96 -7.54 -10.54 9.87
CA THR A 96 -8.96 -10.59 9.48
C THR A 96 -9.09 -10.00 8.08
N GLU A 97 -8.58 -8.78 7.89
CA GLU A 97 -8.51 -8.10 6.57
C GLU A 97 -7.84 -8.99 5.51
N MET A 98 -6.72 -9.63 5.86
CA MET A 98 -6.02 -10.56 4.98
C MET A 98 -6.90 -11.70 4.50
N ARG A 99 -7.61 -12.37 5.40
CA ARG A 99 -8.45 -13.52 5.04
C ARG A 99 -9.64 -13.09 4.17
N GLU A 100 -10.22 -11.94 4.46
CA GLU A 100 -11.33 -11.40 3.68
C GLU A 100 -10.86 -11.06 2.26
N ASP A 101 -9.82 -10.24 2.12
CA ASP A 101 -9.23 -9.87 0.83
C ASP A 101 -8.81 -11.09 -0.01
N GLU A 102 -8.17 -12.08 0.62
CA GLU A 102 -7.79 -13.34 -0.03
C GLU A 102 -9.02 -14.10 -0.54
N SER A 103 -10.03 -14.26 0.32
CA SER A 103 -11.26 -14.98 -0.04
C SER A 103 -12.08 -14.27 -1.12
N GLU A 104 -11.91 -12.96 -1.22
CA GLU A 104 -12.58 -12.08 -2.18
C GLU A 104 -11.84 -11.97 -3.53
N GLY A 105 -10.65 -12.57 -3.65
CA GLY A 105 -9.91 -12.66 -4.91
C GLY A 105 -8.85 -11.57 -5.11
N ALA A 106 -8.23 -11.07 -4.04
CA ALA A 106 -7.00 -10.30 -4.17
C ALA A 106 -5.86 -11.16 -4.74
N ASP A 107 -5.05 -10.59 -5.63
CA ASP A 107 -3.88 -11.25 -6.21
C ASP A 107 -2.59 -10.91 -5.45
N ILE A 108 -2.55 -9.73 -4.85
CA ILE A 108 -1.40 -9.20 -4.08
C ILE A 108 -1.95 -8.48 -2.85
N LEU A 109 -1.37 -8.77 -1.69
CA LEU A 109 -1.72 -8.09 -0.43
C LEU A 109 -0.72 -7.00 -0.12
N LEU A 110 -1.17 -5.84 0.35
CA LEU A 110 -0.29 -4.69 0.61
C LEU A 110 -0.40 -4.18 2.05
N VAL A 111 0.76 -3.96 2.68
CA VAL A 111 0.88 -3.27 3.98
C VAL A 111 1.31 -1.82 3.78
N LYS A 112 0.61 -0.90 4.44
CA LYS A 112 0.90 0.53 4.41
C LYS A 112 0.62 1.20 5.77
N PRO A 113 1.57 1.94 6.36
CA PRO A 113 2.96 2.20 5.93
C PRO A 113 3.90 0.98 5.95
N GLY A 114 5.16 1.18 5.54
CA GLY A 114 6.16 0.12 5.40
C GLY A 114 6.97 -0.10 6.67
N LEU A 115 8.02 0.71 6.88
CA LEU A 115 9.01 0.51 7.96
C LEU A 115 8.41 0.46 9.38
N PRO A 116 7.39 1.26 9.74
CA PRO A 116 6.82 1.18 11.09
C PRO A 116 5.96 -0.08 11.31
N TYR A 117 5.71 -0.89 10.27
CA TYR A 117 4.81 -2.04 10.27
C TYR A 117 5.49 -3.29 9.69
N LEU A 118 6.82 -3.43 9.87
CA LEU A 118 7.58 -4.61 9.43
C LEU A 118 7.06 -5.91 10.08
N ASP A 119 6.57 -5.82 11.32
CA ASP A 119 5.92 -6.91 12.04
C ASP A 119 4.62 -7.35 11.34
N ILE A 120 3.84 -6.43 10.78
CA ILE A 120 2.63 -6.74 10.01
C ILE A 120 3.00 -7.37 8.66
N ILE A 121 4.03 -6.87 7.98
CA ILE A 121 4.53 -7.49 6.74
C ILE A 121 4.95 -8.94 6.99
N ARG A 122 5.67 -9.19 8.08
CA ARG A 122 6.04 -10.54 8.52
C ARG A 122 4.80 -11.37 8.78
N LEU A 123 3.87 -10.84 9.57
CA LEU A 123 2.61 -11.52 9.93
C LEU A 123 1.81 -11.97 8.71
N LEU A 124 1.62 -11.11 7.71
CA LEU A 124 0.92 -11.49 6.48
C LEU A 124 1.71 -12.57 5.74
N ARG A 125 3.03 -12.41 5.62
CA ARG A 125 3.88 -13.39 4.93
C ARG A 125 3.94 -14.76 5.62
N ASP A 126 3.73 -14.86 6.93
CA ASP A 126 3.61 -16.15 7.63
C ASP A 126 2.28 -16.85 7.38
N ASN A 127 1.23 -16.09 7.06
CA ASN A 127 -0.15 -16.59 7.06
C ASN A 127 -0.84 -16.56 5.69
N SER A 128 -0.17 -16.02 4.67
CA SER A 128 -0.67 -15.91 3.30
C SER A 128 0.27 -16.61 2.30
N PRO A 129 -0.27 -17.32 1.29
CA PRO A 129 0.51 -17.78 0.14
C PRO A 129 0.70 -16.69 -0.93
N LEU A 130 -0.02 -15.57 -0.85
CA LEU A 130 0.01 -14.51 -1.87
C LEU A 130 1.28 -13.66 -1.77
N PRO A 131 1.71 -13.03 -2.89
CA PRO A 131 2.75 -12.02 -2.86
C PRO A 131 2.39 -10.86 -1.91
N ILE A 132 3.37 -10.43 -1.11
CA ILE A 132 3.20 -9.31 -0.18
C ILE A 132 3.89 -8.06 -0.74
N ALA A 133 3.12 -6.99 -0.93
CA ALA A 133 3.64 -5.66 -1.22
C ALA A 133 3.79 -4.83 0.07
N ALA A 134 4.79 -3.97 0.10
CA ALA A 134 4.95 -2.97 1.16
C ALA A 134 5.12 -1.57 0.56
N TYR A 135 4.49 -0.57 1.17
CA TYR A 135 4.63 0.81 0.73
C TYR A 135 5.50 1.60 1.71
N GLN A 136 6.74 1.92 1.34
CA GLN A 136 7.56 2.92 2.01
C GLN A 136 6.99 4.32 1.72
N VAL A 137 6.21 4.86 2.66
CA VAL A 137 5.37 6.02 2.37
C VAL A 137 6.14 7.33 2.40
N SER A 138 5.45 8.40 2.03
CA SER A 138 6.00 9.73 1.85
C SER A 138 6.73 10.28 3.08
N GLY A 139 6.20 10.04 4.28
CA GLY A 139 6.84 10.47 5.52
C GLY A 139 8.13 9.71 5.81
N GLU A 140 8.15 8.39 5.55
CA GLU A 140 9.35 7.57 5.69
C GLU A 140 10.46 8.07 4.74
N TYR A 141 10.11 8.32 3.47
CA TYR A 141 11.01 8.91 2.49
C TYR A 141 11.53 10.29 2.92
N ALA A 142 10.63 11.18 3.33
CA ALA A 142 10.98 12.54 3.73
C ALA A 142 11.90 12.56 4.96
N MET A 143 11.69 11.65 5.93
CA MET A 143 12.56 11.51 7.10
C MET A 143 13.99 11.14 6.71
N ILE A 144 14.16 10.15 5.82
CA ILE A 144 15.50 9.75 5.34
C ILE A 144 16.17 10.92 4.59
N LYS A 145 15.44 11.60 3.71
CA LYS A 145 15.95 12.75 2.97
C LYS A 145 16.35 13.92 3.86
N ALA A 146 15.52 14.27 4.84
CA ALA A 146 15.80 15.35 5.77
C ALA A 146 17.04 15.04 6.63
N ALA A 147 17.12 13.84 7.21
CA ALA A 147 18.27 13.43 8.02
C ALA A 147 19.57 13.35 7.18
N GLY A 148 19.47 12.90 5.93
CA GLY A 148 20.58 12.91 4.97
C GLY A 148 21.08 14.32 4.63
N ALA A 149 20.16 15.25 4.33
CA ALA A 149 20.49 16.64 4.04
C ALA A 149 21.16 17.35 5.24
N LEU A 150 20.75 16.99 6.47
CA LEU A 150 21.36 17.47 7.71
C LEU A 150 22.66 16.72 8.07
N LYS A 151 23.11 15.77 7.25
CA LYS A 151 24.29 14.92 7.47
C LYS A 151 24.25 14.14 8.80
N MET A 152 23.05 13.87 9.32
CA MET A 152 22.87 13.04 10.52
C MET A 152 23.09 11.56 10.21
N ILE A 153 22.84 11.17 8.97
CA ILE A 153 22.99 9.81 8.46
C ILE A 153 23.63 9.84 7.07
N ASP A 154 24.19 8.70 6.67
CA ASP A 154 24.50 8.43 5.26
C ASP A 154 23.18 8.08 4.54
N GLU A 155 22.61 9.06 3.83
CA GLU A 155 21.30 8.96 3.18
C GLU A 155 21.17 7.72 2.29
N GLU A 156 22.19 7.47 1.46
CA GLU A 156 22.15 6.39 0.47
C GLU A 156 22.17 5.03 1.14
N LYS A 157 23.07 4.83 2.13
CA LYS A 157 23.16 3.57 2.86
C LYS A 157 21.89 3.29 3.67
N VAL A 158 21.36 4.29 4.36
CA VAL A 158 20.13 4.11 5.16
C VAL A 158 18.92 3.88 4.25
N MET A 159 18.84 4.56 3.10
CA MET A 159 17.81 4.29 2.10
C MET A 159 17.86 2.83 1.63
N MET A 160 19.04 2.33 1.24
CA MET A 160 19.18 0.93 0.80
C MET A 160 18.88 -0.07 1.92
N GLU A 161 19.37 0.19 3.14
CA GLU A 161 19.08 -0.66 4.31
C GLU A 161 17.59 -0.69 4.65
N SER A 162 16.89 0.43 4.49
CA SER A 162 15.45 0.50 4.73
C SER A 162 14.64 -0.37 3.75
N LEU A 163 15.03 -0.40 2.47
CA LEU A 163 14.42 -1.28 1.46
C LEU A 163 14.75 -2.75 1.74
N MET A 164 15.99 -3.03 2.18
CA MET A 164 16.39 -4.37 2.61
C MET A 164 15.58 -4.85 3.83
N CYS A 165 15.26 -3.96 4.78
CA CYS A 165 14.41 -4.29 5.92
C CYS A 165 13.01 -4.72 5.48
N LEU A 166 12.39 -4.01 4.53
CA LEU A 166 11.08 -4.37 3.96
C LEU A 166 11.15 -5.75 3.27
N ARG A 167 12.20 -5.97 2.45
CA ARG A 167 12.42 -7.26 1.79
C ARG A 167 12.60 -8.39 2.80
N ARG A 168 13.41 -8.18 3.85
CA ARG A 168 13.66 -9.15 4.92
C ARG A 168 12.40 -9.49 5.71
N ALA A 169 11.51 -8.52 5.95
CA ALA A 169 10.26 -8.76 6.65
C ALA A 169 9.32 -9.70 5.86
N GLY A 170 9.43 -9.73 4.53
CA GLY A 170 8.66 -10.64 3.69
C GLY A 170 8.05 -10.00 2.46
N ALA A 171 8.33 -8.73 2.17
CA ALA A 171 7.80 -8.04 1.01
C ALA A 171 8.42 -8.57 -0.30
N ASP A 172 7.58 -9.10 -1.18
CA ASP A 172 7.91 -9.47 -2.55
C ASP A 172 8.03 -8.25 -3.46
N ILE A 173 7.24 -7.20 -3.17
CA ILE A 173 7.14 -5.96 -3.94
C ILE A 173 7.29 -4.77 -3.00
N ILE A 174 8.05 -3.74 -3.38
CA ILE A 174 8.22 -2.52 -2.59
C ILE A 174 7.81 -1.30 -3.42
N LEU A 175 6.77 -0.60 -2.97
CA LEU A 175 6.40 0.72 -3.48
C LEU A 175 7.21 1.77 -2.71
N THR A 176 8.08 2.50 -3.40
CA THR A 176 8.93 3.51 -2.78
C THR A 176 9.21 4.69 -3.72
N TYR A 177 9.28 5.90 -3.16
CA TYR A 177 9.75 7.09 -3.86
C TYR A 177 11.26 7.03 -4.17
N SER A 178 12.00 6.15 -3.49
CA SER A 178 13.43 5.94 -3.69
C SER A 178 13.73 4.99 -4.86
N ALA A 179 12.73 4.49 -5.59
CA ALA A 179 12.91 3.41 -6.57
C ALA A 179 14.00 3.69 -7.61
N LEU A 180 14.00 4.88 -8.22
CA LEU A 180 15.02 5.28 -9.19
C LEU A 180 16.42 5.39 -8.57
N GLN A 181 16.52 5.92 -7.35
CA GLN A 181 17.80 6.03 -6.65
C GLN A 181 18.35 4.65 -6.27
N ALA A 182 17.50 3.79 -5.72
CA ALA A 182 17.86 2.43 -5.35
C ALA A 182 18.30 1.62 -6.57
N ALA A 183 17.62 1.76 -7.70
CA ALA A 183 18.01 1.10 -8.95
C ALA A 183 19.43 1.50 -9.39
N ARG A 184 19.77 2.79 -9.35
CA ARG A 184 21.14 3.26 -9.65
C ARG A 184 22.18 2.64 -8.72
N CYS A 185 21.91 2.61 -7.42
CA CYS A 185 22.79 1.96 -6.44
C CYS A 185 22.99 0.47 -6.75
N LEU A 186 21.92 -0.25 -7.10
CA LEU A 186 21.97 -1.67 -7.46
C LEU A 186 22.74 -1.93 -8.77
N CYS A 187 22.71 -1.00 -9.72
CA CYS A 187 23.49 -1.04 -10.95
C CYS A 187 24.96 -0.61 -10.75
N GLY A 188 25.36 -0.20 -9.55
CA GLY A 188 26.71 0.28 -9.25
C GLY A 188 27.03 1.67 -9.81
N GLU A 189 26.00 2.43 -10.21
CA GLU A 189 26.16 3.83 -10.62
C GLU A 189 26.44 4.68 -9.38
N LYS A 190 27.61 5.34 -9.33
CA LYS A 190 27.93 6.30 -8.29
C LYS A 190 27.25 7.64 -8.60
N ARG A 191 26.77 8.31 -7.55
CA ARG A 191 26.35 9.72 -7.59
C ARG A 191 27.48 10.63 -8.10
#